data_AF-A0A954UFT2-F1
#
_entry.id   AF-A0A954UFT2-F1
#
_cell.length_a   1.000
_cell.length_b   1.000
_cell.length_c   1.000
_cell.angle_alpha   90.00
_cell.angle_beta   90.00
_cell.angle_gamma   90.00
#
_symmetry.space_group_name_H-M   'P 1'
#
loop_
_entity.id
_entity.type
_entity.pdbx_description
1 polymer ?
#
loop_
_entity_poly.entity_id
_entity_poly.type
_entity_poly.pdbx_seq_one_letter_code
_entity_poly.pdbx_strand_id
1 'polypeptide(L)'
;IQSHARQRRIYQLLTAAGDQVTVEDVQAMLRDHQDHPHSICRHMNADPRFGFWQTVFSIIIEPEQRRMQVTRGTPCDHPFEVYELT
;
A
#
# COMPACT_ATOMS: atom_id res chain seq x y z
N ILE A 1 3.17 5.75 15.22
CA ILE A 1 2.99 4.40 15.80
C ILE A 1 2.95 3.31 14.70
N GLN A 2 3.28 2.06 15.03
CA GLN A 2 3.32 0.89 14.11
C GLN A 2 4.14 1.05 12.81
N SER A 3 5.26 1.77 12.86
CA SER A 3 6.18 1.85 11.70
C SER A 3 6.95 0.54 11.49
N HIS A 4 7.56 0.01 12.56
CA HIS A 4 8.39 -1.19 12.48
C HIS A 4 7.62 -2.46 12.08
N ALA A 5 6.36 -2.61 12.50
CA ALA A 5 5.52 -3.74 12.12
C ALA A 5 5.26 -3.75 10.61
N ARG A 6 4.81 -2.61 10.06
CA ARG A 6 4.57 -2.45 8.61
C ARG A 6 5.86 -2.59 7.80
N GLN A 7 6.97 -2.01 8.27
CA GLN A 7 8.27 -2.16 7.62
C GLN A 7 8.70 -3.64 7.55
N ARG A 8 8.57 -4.37 8.65
CA ARG A 8 8.90 -5.80 8.67
C ARG A 8 7.99 -6.60 7.73
N ARG A 9 6.70 -6.28 7.72
CA ARG A 9 5.73 -6.93 6.83
C ARG A 9 6.05 -6.68 5.36
N ILE A 10 6.31 -5.45 4.94
CA ILE A 10 6.62 -5.17 3.54
C ILE A 10 7.92 -5.87 3.10
N TYR A 11 8.93 -5.96 3.97
CA TYR A 11 10.14 -6.74 3.66
C TYR A 11 9.87 -8.24 3.50
N GLN A 12 8.99 -8.82 4.33
CA GLN A 12 8.60 -10.23 4.18
C GLN A 12 7.90 -10.48 2.84
N LEU A 13 6.99 -9.57 2.46
CA LEU A 13 6.27 -9.65 1.18
C LEU A 13 7.21 -9.50 -0.02
N LEU A 14 8.12 -8.52 0.03
CA LEU A 14 9.15 -8.31 -1.01
C LEU A 14 10.07 -9.52 -1.15
N THR A 15 10.54 -10.07 -0.02
CA THR A 15 11.39 -11.27 -0.02
C THR A 15 10.66 -12.48 -0.63
N ALA A 16 9.36 -12.61 -0.36
CA ALA A 16 8.55 -13.70 -0.89
C ALA A 16 8.26 -13.57 -2.39
N ALA A 17 8.18 -12.34 -2.92
CA ALA A 17 7.98 -12.09 -4.34
C ALA A 17 9.24 -12.37 -5.20
N GLY A 18 10.43 -12.32 -4.58
CA GLY A 18 11.69 -12.58 -5.27
C GLY A 18 12.15 -11.44 -6.17
N ASP A 19 12.96 -11.75 -7.18
CA ASP A 19 13.66 -10.73 -7.99
C ASP A 19 12.79 -10.08 -9.09
N GLN A 20 11.66 -10.70 -9.44
CA GLN A 20 10.77 -10.22 -10.49
C GLN A 20 9.43 -9.76 -9.90
N VAL A 21 9.43 -8.56 -9.33
CA VAL A 21 8.22 -7.93 -8.78
C VAL A 21 7.42 -7.27 -9.89
N THR A 22 6.18 -7.72 -10.08
CA THR A 22 5.21 -7.10 -11.00
C THR A 22 4.44 -5.97 -10.33
N VAL A 23 3.69 -5.18 -11.11
CA VAL A 23 2.82 -4.14 -10.52
C VAL A 23 1.69 -4.77 -9.71
N GLU A 24 1.15 -5.89 -10.18
CA GLU A 24 0.11 -6.66 -9.49
C GLU A 24 0.59 -7.14 -8.12
N ASP A 25 1.85 -7.56 -8.02
CA ASP A 25 2.47 -7.91 -6.73
C ASP A 25 2.52 -6.69 -5.81
N VAL A 26 2.99 -5.53 -6.30
CA VAL A 26 3.03 -4.30 -5.50
C VAL A 26 1.63 -3.88 -5.07
N GLN A 27 0.61 -3.96 -5.94
CA GLN A 27 -0.77 -3.70 -5.56
C GLN A 27 -1.22 -4.64 -4.43
N ALA A 28 -0.93 -5.94 -4.52
CA ALA A 28 -1.25 -6.91 -3.49
C ALA A 28 -0.56 -6.59 -2.16
N MET A 29 0.71 -6.16 -2.20
CA MET A 29 1.44 -5.73 -1.00
C MET A 29 0.84 -4.48 -0.36
N LEU A 30 0.44 -3.50 -1.16
CA LEU A 30 -0.20 -2.27 -0.68
C LEU A 30 -1.61 -2.53 -0.13
N ARG A 31 -2.26 -3.61 -0.55
CA ARG A 31 -3.54 -4.13 -0.04
C ARG A 31 -3.41 -4.96 1.24
N ASP A 32 -2.20 -5.24 1.72
CA ASP A 32 -1.98 -6.13 2.86
C ASP A 32 -2.62 -5.61 4.17
N HIS A 33 -3.36 -6.51 4.84
CA HIS A 33 -4.09 -6.26 6.09
C HIS A 33 -3.47 -6.94 7.32
N GLN A 34 -2.21 -7.40 7.26
CA GLN A 34 -1.59 -7.95 8.45
C GLN A 34 -1.47 -6.85 9.52
N ASP A 35 -1.94 -7.14 10.73
CA ASP A 35 -2.05 -6.18 11.85
C ASP A 35 -3.17 -5.14 11.69
N HIS A 36 -4.27 -5.47 11.00
CA HIS A 36 -5.47 -4.64 10.93
C HIS A 36 -5.93 -4.18 12.35
N PRO A 37 -6.27 -2.89 12.56
CA PRO A 37 -6.40 -1.82 11.56
C PRO A 37 -5.09 -1.08 11.25
N HIS A 38 -3.96 -1.43 11.87
CA HIS A 38 -2.68 -0.74 11.77
C HIS A 38 -1.77 -1.21 10.61
N SER A 39 -2.31 -2.05 9.74
CA SER A 39 -1.71 -2.69 8.57
C SER A 39 -1.11 -1.72 7.54
N ILE A 40 -0.50 -2.27 6.48
CA ILE A 40 -0.01 -1.49 5.33
C ILE A 40 -1.19 -0.79 4.65
N CYS A 41 -2.23 -1.54 4.28
CA CYS A 41 -3.54 -0.97 3.96
C CYS A 41 -4.23 -0.60 5.27
N ARG A 42 -4.00 0.63 5.75
CA ARG A 42 -4.48 1.06 7.06
C ARG A 42 -5.96 1.45 6.99
N HIS A 43 -6.74 1.01 7.97
CA HIS A 43 -8.16 1.30 8.11
C HIS A 43 -8.45 2.08 9.39
N MET A 44 -9.70 2.55 9.50
CA MET A 44 -10.13 3.30 10.65
C MET A 44 -9.90 2.59 11.97
N ASN A 45 -9.19 3.29 12.85
CA ASN A 45 -8.95 2.92 14.22
C ASN A 45 -9.41 4.05 15.16
N ALA A 46 -9.68 3.71 16.41
CA ALA A 46 -9.99 4.66 17.47
C ALA A 46 -8.79 4.77 18.42
N ASP A 47 -7.62 5.18 17.90
CA ASP A 47 -6.43 5.31 18.76
C ASP A 47 -6.66 6.41 19.80
N PRO A 48 -6.59 6.11 21.11
CA PRO A 48 -6.95 7.05 22.16
C PRO A 48 -5.95 8.21 22.30
N ARG A 49 -4.76 8.10 21.72
CA ARG A 49 -3.71 9.13 21.81
C ARG A 49 -3.59 9.97 20.56
N PHE A 50 -3.75 9.34 19.39
CA PHE A 50 -3.47 9.97 18.10
C PHE A 50 -4.70 10.13 17.21
N GLY A 51 -5.87 9.64 17.66
CA GLY A 51 -7.10 9.66 16.89
C GLY A 51 -7.09 8.65 15.75
N PHE A 52 -7.97 8.87 14.78
CA PHE A 52 -8.21 7.97 13.67
C PHE A 52 -7.20 8.19 12.53
N TRP A 53 -6.57 7.10 12.06
CA TRP A 53 -5.70 7.08 10.88
C TRP A 53 -6.17 6.06 9.83
N GLN A 54 -6.04 6.39 8.54
CA GLN A 54 -6.32 5.50 7.40
C GLN A 54 -5.42 5.84 6.21
N THR A 55 -5.17 4.85 5.35
CA THR A 55 -4.60 5.09 4.02
C THR A 55 -5.57 5.95 3.19
N VAL A 56 -5.16 7.17 2.85
CA VAL A 56 -5.98 8.14 2.11
C VAL A 56 -5.75 8.09 0.60
N PHE A 57 -4.60 7.58 0.15
CA PHE A 57 -4.31 7.27 -1.24
C PHE A 57 -3.17 6.24 -1.31
N SER A 58 -3.00 5.63 -2.47
CA SER A 58 -1.91 4.71 -2.78
C SER A 58 -1.39 5.00 -4.20
N ILE A 59 -0.08 4.89 -4.41
CA ILE A 59 0.56 5.15 -5.70
C ILE A 59 1.63 4.11 -6.00
N ILE A 60 1.65 3.64 -7.23
CA ILE A 60 2.72 2.84 -7.83
C ILE A 60 3.23 3.65 -9.03
N ILE A 61 4.53 3.93 -9.08
CA ILE A 61 5.14 4.68 -10.17
C ILE A 61 5.93 3.68 -11.01
N GLU A 62 5.74 3.73 -12.31
CA GLU A 62 6.42 2.92 -13.33
C GLU A 62 7.26 3.87 -14.21
N PRO A 63 8.49 4.24 -13.77
CA PRO A 63 9.24 5.33 -14.39
C PRO A 63 9.64 5.05 -15.84
N GLU A 64 9.99 3.81 -16.15
CA GLU A 64 10.38 3.39 -17.50
C GLU A 64 9.20 3.52 -18.49
N GLN A 65 7.99 3.22 -18.02
CA GLN A 65 6.75 3.32 -18.79
C GLN A 65 6.15 4.73 -18.75
N ARG A 66 6.74 5.66 -17.98
CA ARG A 66 6.23 7.03 -17.76
C ARG A 66 4.76 7.03 -17.34
N ARG A 67 4.37 6.14 -16.43
CA ARG A 67 3.00 6.10 -15.90
C ARG A 67 2.98 5.90 -14.39
N MET A 68 1.82 6.16 -13.80
CA MET A 68 1.54 5.87 -12.40
C MET A 68 0.18 5.21 -12.26
N GLN A 69 0.07 4.27 -11.33
CA GLN A 69 -1.19 3.69 -10.90
C GLN A 69 -1.57 4.29 -9.57
N VAL A 70 -2.71 4.96 -9.50
CA VAL A 70 -3.13 5.74 -8.34
C VAL A 70 -4.49 5.28 -7.85
N THR A 71 -4.61 5.09 -6.54
CA THR A 71 -5.89 4.85 -5.88
C THR A 71 -6.19 6.00 -4.93
N ARG A 72 -7.41 6.56 -4.99
CA ARG A 72 -7.93 7.46 -3.97
C ARG A 72 -8.65 6.64 -2.89
N GLY A 73 -8.14 6.66 -1.66
CA GLY A 73 -8.62 5.82 -0.56
C GLY A 73 -7.75 4.59 -0.32
N THR A 74 -8.31 3.61 0.38
CA THR A 74 -7.64 2.33 0.67
C THR A 74 -7.54 1.48 -0.59
N PRO A 75 -6.36 0.94 -0.93
CA PRO A 75 -6.18 0.18 -2.18
C PRO A 75 -6.91 -1.17 -2.21
N CYS A 76 -7.43 -1.65 -1.07
CA CYS A 76 -8.12 -2.94 -1.00
C CYS A 76 -9.57 -2.90 -1.52
N ASP A 77 -10.22 -1.74 -1.49
CA ASP A 77 -11.62 -1.54 -1.86
C ASP A 77 -11.81 -0.44 -2.90
N HIS A 78 -10.74 0.26 -3.29
CA HIS A 78 -10.74 1.24 -4.36
C HIS A 78 -9.85 0.76 -5.52
N PRO A 79 -10.28 0.96 -6.79
CA PRO A 79 -9.49 0.58 -7.95
C PRO A 79 -8.28 1.50 -8.13
N PHE A 80 -7.22 0.96 -8.74
CA PHE A 80 -6.12 1.77 -9.26
C PHE A 80 -6.50 2.31 -10.64
N GLU A 81 -6.36 3.63 -10.81
CA GLU A 81 -6.46 4.32 -12.08
C GLU A 81 -5.06 4.56 -12.65
N VAL A 82 -4.90 4.39 -13.97
CA VAL A 82 -3.62 4.62 -14.65
C VAL A 82 -3.56 6.06 -15.16
N TYR A 83 -2.48 6.77 -14.84
CA TYR A 83 -2.17 8.10 -15.35
C TYR A 83 -0.88 8.03 -16.15
N GLU A 84 -0.96 8.47 -17.41
CA GLU A 84 0.21 8.63 -18.29
C GLU A 84 0.90 9.98 -18.01
N LEU A 85 2.23 9.96 -17.89
CA LEU A 85 3.07 11.12 -17.59
C LEU A 85 3.73 11.61 -18.88
N THR A 86 2.93 12.25 -19.74
CA THR A 86 3.35 12.80 -21.05
C THR A 86 4.05 14.14 -20.95
#